data_AF-A0A972TXH0-F1
#
_entry.id   AF-A0A972TXH0-F1
#
_cell.length_a   1.000
_cell.length_b   1.000
_cell.length_c   1.000
_cell.angle_alpha   90.00
_cell.angle_beta   90.00
_cell.angle_gamma   90.00
#
_symmetry.space_group_name_H-M   'P 1'
#
loop_
_entity.id
_entity.type
_entity.pdbx_description
1 polymer ?
#
loop_
_entity_poly.entity_id
_entity_poly.type
_entity_poly.pdbx_seq_one_letter_code
_entity_poly.pdbx_strand_id
1 'polypeptide(L)' 'MNARVTDNPLTVKGLRTDGPGKSNIVVSNADAEQIRASHGSGEFLKKCRVMIVLD' A
#
# COMPACT_ATOMS: atom_id res chain seq x y z
N MET A 1 4.05 1.63 -18.56
CA MET A 1 4.33 2.40 -17.32
C MET A 1 3.00 2.86 -16.73
N ASN A 2 2.65 2.43 -15.53
CA ASN A 2 1.42 2.86 -14.88
C ASN A 2 1.60 4.25 -14.26
N ALA A 3 0.93 5.27 -14.82
CA ALA A 3 1.07 6.66 -14.40
C ALA A 3 0.82 6.90 -12.90
N ARG A 4 0.03 6.03 -12.25
CA ARG A 4 -0.31 6.14 -10.83
C ARG A 4 0.81 5.70 -9.89
N VAL A 5 1.59 4.67 -10.23
CA VAL A 5 2.58 4.05 -9.33
C VAL A 5 4.03 4.09 -9.84
N THR A 6 4.26 4.69 -11.02
CA THR A 6 5.59 4.89 -11.63
C THR A 6 6.38 3.58 -11.85
N ASP A 7 7.69 3.65 -12.04
CA ASP A 7 8.49 2.52 -12.57
C ASP A 7 8.88 1.46 -11.55
N ASN A 8 8.88 1.77 -10.25
CA ASN A 8 9.27 0.82 -9.20
C ASN A 8 8.37 0.92 -7.96
N PRO A 9 7.13 0.39 -8.01
CA PRO A 9 6.24 0.39 -6.87
C PRO A 9 6.67 -0.63 -5.80
N LEU A 10 6.55 -0.24 -4.53
CA LEU A 10 6.56 -1.21 -3.44
C LEU A 10 5.30 -2.09 -3.53
N THR A 11 5.48 -3.39 -3.72
CA THR A 11 4.37 -4.35 -3.80
C THR A 11 4.21 -5.08 -2.48
N VAL A 12 3.01 -5.01 -1.90
CA VAL A 12 2.68 -5.64 -0.61
C VAL A 12 1.48 -6.57 -0.79
N LYS A 13 1.53 -7.74 -0.16
CA LYS A 13 0.43 -8.70 -0.18
C LYS A 13 -0.52 -8.46 0.99
N GLY A 14 -1.80 -8.25 0.68
CA GLY A 14 -2.86 -8.25 1.69
C GLY A 14 -3.02 -9.63 2.32
N LEU A 15 -3.07 -9.69 3.65
CA LEU A 15 -3.33 -10.91 4.42
C LEU A 15 -4.82 -11.25 4.43
N ARG A 16 -5.66 -10.23 4.60
CA ARG A 16 -7.12 -10.36 4.60
C ARG A 16 -7.76 -8.99 4.38
N THR A 17 -9.07 -9.00 4.14
CA THR A 17 -9.90 -7.79 4.13
C THR A 17 -10.86 -7.80 5.32
N ASP A 18 -11.09 -6.64 5.93
CA ASP A 18 -12.00 -6.47 7.08
C ASP A 18 -12.96 -5.29 6.88
N GLY A 19 -13.91 -5.13 7.79
CA GLY A 19 -14.87 -4.04 7.85
C GLY A 19 -16.11 -4.23 6.96
N PRO A 20 -17.13 -3.36 7.12
CA PRO A 20 -18.31 -3.35 6.27
C PRO A 20 -17.90 -3.17 4.80
N GLY A 21 -18.23 -4.15 3.96
CA GLY A 21 -17.89 -4.13 2.54
C GLY A 21 -16.46 -4.57 2.20
N LYS A 22 -15.72 -5.21 3.14
CA LYS A 22 -14.36 -5.72 2.90
C LYS A 22 -13.38 -4.66 2.35
N SER A 23 -13.57 -3.42 2.77
CA SER A 23 -12.84 -2.25 2.27
C SER A 23 -11.50 -2.01 2.97
N ASN A 24 -11.25 -2.67 4.11
CA ASN A 24 -10.00 -2.53 4.85
C ASN A 24 -9.03 -3.64 4.46
N ILE A 25 -7.91 -3.31 3.79
CA ILE A 25 -6.87 -4.29 3.45
C ILE A 25 -5.88 -4.38 4.61
N VAL A 26 -5.84 -5.55 5.27
CA VAL A 26 -4.91 -5.83 6.36
C VAL A 26 -3.62 -6.41 5.77
N VAL A 27 -2.47 -5.80 6.10
CA VAL A 27 -1.13 -6.24 5.70
C VAL A 27 -0.33 -6.72 6.91
N SER A 28 0.79 -7.40 6.69
CA SER A 28 1.66 -7.85 7.79
C SER A 28 2.38 -6.67 8.45
N ASN A 29 2.80 -6.84 9.71
CA ASN A 29 3.58 -5.80 10.41
C ASN A 29 4.92 -5.51 9.71
N ALA A 30 5.58 -6.55 9.16
CA ALA A 30 6.82 -6.39 8.41
C ALA A 30 6.62 -5.56 7.14
N ASP A 31 5.55 -5.81 6.39
CA ASP A 31 5.23 -5.02 5.20
C ASP A 31 4.83 -3.58 5.58
N ALA A 32 4.10 -3.42 6.69
CA ALA A 32 3.74 -2.10 7.21
C ALA A 32 4.99 -1.29 7.63
N GLU A 33 6.01 -1.94 8.18
CA GLU A 33 7.32 -1.33 8.46
C GLU A 33 8.02 -0.91 7.17
N GLN A 34 8.04 -1.76 6.13
CA GLN A 34 8.61 -1.39 4.83
C GLN A 34 7.89 -0.19 4.21
N ILE A 35 6.55 -0.14 4.29
CA ILE A 35 5.76 1.02 3.83
C ILE A 35 6.19 2.28 4.58
N ARG A 36 6.31 2.22 5.92
CA ARG A 36 6.76 3.36 6.74
C ARG A 36 8.21 3.76 6.46
N ALA A 37 9.09 2.80 6.17
CA ALA A 37 10.51 3.04 5.88
C ALA A 37 10.73 3.60 4.46
N SER A 38 9.96 3.15 3.49
CA SER A 38 10.07 3.55 2.08
C SER A 38 9.74 5.03 1.83
N HIS A 39 9.03 5.64 2.77
CA HIS A 39 8.59 7.02 2.67
C HIS A 39 8.71 7.64 4.06
N GLY A 40 9.89 8.19 4.35
CA GLY A 40 10.23 8.82 5.63
C GLY A 40 9.05 9.56 6.25
N SER A 41 8.86 9.34 7.56
CA SER A 41 7.71 9.73 8.38
C SER A 41 7.00 11.00 7.90
N GLY A 42 5.97 10.84 7.04
CA GLY A 42 5.11 11.94 6.58
C GLY A 42 5.01 12.16 5.06
N GLU A 43 5.94 11.64 4.25
CA GLU A 43 5.88 11.85 2.78
C GLU A 43 4.98 10.85 2.03
N PHE A 44 4.70 9.66 2.60
CA PHE A 44 3.99 8.59 1.89
C PHE A 44 2.59 9.00 1.42
N LEU A 45 1.79 9.50 2.37
CA LEU A 45 0.41 9.91 2.13
C LEU A 45 0.33 11.25 1.37
N LYS A 46 1.43 12.01 1.28
CA LYS A 46 1.46 13.26 0.52
C LYS A 46 1.50 13.02 -0.99
N LYS A 47 2.13 11.92 -1.43
CA LYS A 47 2.24 11.57 -2.87
C LYS A 47 1.08 10.67 -3.35
N CYS A 48 0.34 9.99 -2.47
CA CYS A 48 -0.90 9.24 -2.78
C CYS A 48 -0.83 8.28 -3.99
N ARG A 49 0.37 7.80 -4.33
CA ARG A 49 0.61 6.89 -5.47
C ARG A 49 0.40 5.44 -5.04
N VAL A 50 -0.85 5.10 -4.75
CA VAL A 50 -1.28 3.75 -4.36
C VAL A 50 -2.17 3.16 -5.45
N MET A 51 -1.98 1.88 -5.74
CA MET A 51 -2.86 1.07 -6.57
C MET A 51 -3.28 -0.15 -5.76
N ILE A 52 -4.59 -0.41 -5.71
CA ILE A 52 -5.14 -1.61 -5.09
C ILE A 52 -5.50 -2.53 -6.25
N VAL A 53 -4.85 -3.68 -6.31
CA VAL A 53 -5.15 -4.71 -7.30
C VAL A 53 -6.16 -5.68 -6.69
N LEU A 54 -7.26 -5.89 -7.39
CA LEU A 54 -8.30 -6.88 -7.09
C LEU A 54 -8.27 -7.93 -8.20
N ASP A 55 -8.71 -9.15 -7.89
CA ASP A 55 -8.98 -10.20 -8.89
C ASP A 55 -10.34 -9.97 -9.55
#